data_AF-A0AAN9YSV3-F1
#
_entry.id   AF-A0AAN9YSV3-F1
#
_cell.length_a   1.000
_cell.length_b   1.000
_cell.length_c   1.000
_cell.angle_alpha   90.00
_cell.angle_beta   90.00
_cell.angle_gamma   90.00
#
_symmetry.space_group_name_H-M   'P 1'
#
loop_
_entity.id
_entity.type
_entity.pdbx_description
1 polymer ?
#
loop_
_entity_poly.entity_id
_entity_poly.type
_entity_poly.pdbx_seq_one_letter_code
_entity_poly.pdbx_strand_id
1 'polypeptide(L)'
;MATNSLVDAFKARHEAVKDLQQFLERQSLVGSDQGAPGQRDALFATILFFINFALIDTGRDDWRAHMKAAGKLIEASHCLSVEPLSDGLIPFPVNGRRADEALSLDIPASRMRRVQPQGLAMMLSSQQSRVIDCIASDFIAYYVWSGTLDTLTFSAQKVGFDIPYIDIDPCGILPILKRTEANSYHSCPAQLLLLILRTSLLARDIFSTNGLGCPPTVDQLDSCAALLAEMHAFDAQAWADKVYTSNFRTLGYVDEQEVRLRTHIASTYRATACLYMLLVAPSLPDHIRASSSPSSASSLLAPLDTEHYAATILEMLSSVPPASPLFKYTTCPVWMTGVETTLPDRRAWVMERLRAMMVTCPWGMLKAAMDTLTEIWKLRDAEAAAADEADGAGGSYVMLGEATGGAEPPFRTDNWLVRLRSLDIDCLIV
;
A
#
# COMPACT_ATOMS: atom_id res chain seq x y z
N MET A 1 15.61 35.23 -6.13
CA MET A 1 14.99 34.64 -4.92
C MET A 1 15.05 33.12 -4.93
N ALA A 2 14.64 32.42 -6.00
CA ALA A 2 14.68 30.94 -6.08
C ALA A 2 16.09 30.31 -6.01
N THR A 3 17.14 31.01 -6.49
CA THR A 3 18.53 30.53 -6.42
C THR A 3 19.08 30.52 -4.99
N ASN A 4 18.72 31.50 -4.16
CA ASN A 4 19.13 31.53 -2.77
C ASN A 4 18.40 30.44 -1.96
N SER A 5 17.10 30.22 -2.22
CA SER A 5 16.35 29.14 -1.56
C SER A 5 16.88 27.74 -1.92
N LEU A 6 17.37 27.55 -3.14
CA LEU A 6 17.98 26.29 -3.56
C LEU A 6 19.31 26.05 -2.82
N VAL A 7 20.15 27.09 -2.73
CA VAL A 7 21.41 27.04 -1.97
C VAL A 7 21.15 26.81 -0.49
N ASP A 8 20.13 27.44 0.08
CA ASP A 8 19.74 27.26 1.48
C ASP A 8 19.20 25.84 1.73
N ALA A 9 18.43 25.27 0.81
CA ALA A 9 17.98 23.88 0.88
C ALA A 9 19.15 22.88 0.82
N PHE A 10 20.13 23.11 -0.05
CA PHE A 10 21.34 22.27 -0.11
C PHE A 10 22.19 22.37 1.16
N LYS A 11 22.32 23.57 1.74
CA LYS A 11 23.00 23.77 3.02
C LYS A 11 22.29 23.04 4.16
N ALA A 12 20.97 23.20 4.27
CA ALA A 12 20.17 22.51 5.28
C ALA A 12 20.28 20.98 5.15
N ARG A 13 20.28 20.45 3.91
CA ARG A 13 20.52 19.02 3.66
C ARG A 13 21.92 18.59 4.12
N HIS A 14 22.96 19.36 3.78
CA HIS A 14 24.33 19.05 4.17
C HIS A 14 24.51 19.07 5.69
N GLU A 15 23.93 20.06 6.38
CA GLU A 15 23.93 20.15 7.83
C GLU A 15 23.20 18.96 8.47
N ALA A 16 22.02 18.60 7.97
CA ALA A 16 21.28 17.43 8.45
C ALA A 16 22.07 16.11 8.29
N VAL A 17 22.77 15.92 7.16
CA VAL A 17 23.64 14.74 6.96
C VAL A 17 24.80 14.75 7.96
N LYS A 18 25.44 15.90 8.17
CA LYS A 18 26.59 16.04 9.06
C LYS A 18 26.20 15.77 10.53
N ASP A 19 25.06 16.28 10.95
CA ASP A 19 24.53 16.08 12.30
C ASP A 19 24.13 14.62 12.52
N LEU A 20 23.51 13.99 11.51
CA LEU A 20 23.21 12.56 11.52
C LEU A 20 24.47 11.70 11.65
N GLN A 21 25.52 11.99 10.87
CA GLN A 21 26.79 11.27 10.91
C GLN A 21 27.45 11.38 12.30
N GLN A 22 27.58 12.59 12.84
CA GLN A 22 28.15 12.81 14.17
C GLN A 22 27.35 12.09 15.26
N PHE A 23 26.02 12.04 15.12
CA PHE A 23 25.18 11.33 16.07
C PHE A 23 25.37 9.81 16.01
N LEU A 24 25.40 9.22 14.81
CA LEU A 24 25.63 7.79 14.61
C LEU A 24 27.03 7.36 15.10
N GLU A 25 28.06 8.18 14.85
CA GLU A 25 29.41 7.95 15.35
C GLU A 25 29.44 7.92 16.88
N ARG A 26 28.75 8.87 17.54
CA ARG A 26 28.63 8.91 19.01
C ARG A 26 27.90 7.68 19.57
N GLN A 27 26.85 7.20 18.90
CA GLN A 27 26.17 5.96 19.29
C GLN A 27 27.01 4.70 19.09
N SER A 28 27.88 4.66 18.08
CA SER A 28 28.79 3.51 17.90
C SER A 28 29.90 3.44 18.96
N LEU A 29 30.26 4.58 19.56
CA LEU A 29 31.31 4.71 20.57
C LEU A 29 30.79 4.49 22.00
N VAL A 30 29.51 4.81 22.25
CA VAL A 30 28.86 4.65 23.54
C VAL A 30 27.87 3.49 23.42
N GLY A 31 28.29 2.32 23.88
CA GLY A 31 27.42 1.14 23.96
C GLY A 31 26.06 1.52 24.54
N SER A 32 25.02 1.22 23.76
CA SER A 32 23.60 1.42 23.99
C SER A 32 23.17 1.70 25.44
N ASP A 33 23.20 2.94 25.89
CA ASP A 33 22.17 3.46 26.80
C ASP A 33 22.19 4.99 26.90
N GLN A 34 20.98 5.58 26.98
CA GLN A 34 20.72 6.97 27.40
C GLN A 34 21.12 8.13 26.46
N GLY A 35 20.56 8.14 25.24
CA GLY A 35 20.34 9.42 24.53
C GLY A 35 19.07 10.11 25.05
N ALA A 36 19.12 11.42 25.30
CA ALA A 36 17.94 12.19 25.73
C ALA A 36 16.78 12.00 24.72
N PRO A 37 15.52 11.87 25.16
CA PRO A 37 14.39 11.51 24.30
C PRO A 37 14.23 12.41 23.06
N GLY A 38 14.51 13.72 23.20
CA GLY A 38 14.44 14.65 22.06
C GLY A 38 15.50 14.43 20.97
N GLN A 39 16.64 13.80 21.28
CA GLN A 39 17.67 13.48 20.29
C GLN A 39 17.27 12.29 19.40
N ARG A 40 16.54 11.31 19.96
CA ARG A 40 16.01 10.17 19.19
C ARG A 40 14.90 10.62 18.24
N ASP A 41 14.01 11.49 18.69
CA ASP A 41 12.94 12.05 17.84
C ASP A 41 13.52 12.83 16.65
N ALA A 42 14.57 13.63 16.88
CA ALA A 42 15.28 14.36 15.83
C ALA A 42 15.95 13.41 14.81
N LEU A 43 16.52 12.30 15.28
CA LEU A 43 17.12 11.28 14.43
C LEU A 43 16.07 10.61 13.52
N PHE A 44 14.97 10.15 14.12
CA PHE A 44 13.87 9.53 13.39
C PHE A 44 13.29 10.51 12.36
N ALA A 45 13.12 11.79 12.73
CA ALA A 45 12.60 12.81 11.82
C ALA A 45 13.56 13.07 10.65
N THR A 46 14.87 13.01 10.91
CA THR A 46 15.91 13.16 9.89
C THR A 46 15.90 11.98 8.90
N ILE A 47 15.75 10.75 9.39
CA ILE A 47 15.66 9.57 8.52
C ILE A 47 14.38 9.61 7.69
N LEU A 48 13.24 9.95 8.29
CA LEU A 48 11.99 10.13 7.56
C LEU A 48 12.09 11.24 6.51
N PHE A 49 12.76 12.36 6.84
CA PHE A 49 13.05 13.42 5.87
C PHE A 49 13.84 12.88 4.68
N PHE A 50 14.86 12.05 4.89
CA PHE A 50 15.63 11.46 3.80
C PHE A 50 14.84 10.44 2.97
N ILE A 51 13.97 9.63 3.60
CA ILE A 51 13.05 8.75 2.87
C ILE A 51 12.13 9.59 1.98
N ASN A 52 11.43 10.56 2.56
CA ASN A 52 10.51 11.44 1.82
C ASN A 52 11.23 12.22 0.72
N PHE A 53 12.47 12.67 0.98
CA PHE A 53 13.30 13.34 -0.01
C PHE A 53 13.61 12.41 -1.18
N ALA A 54 14.06 11.17 -0.93
CA ALA A 54 14.33 10.19 -1.98
C ALA A 54 13.06 9.89 -2.81
N LEU A 55 11.90 9.80 -2.16
CA LEU A 55 10.61 9.59 -2.82
C LEU A 55 10.18 10.78 -3.70
N ILE A 56 10.50 12.00 -3.27
CA ILE A 56 10.21 13.23 -4.01
C ILE A 56 11.18 13.39 -5.19
N ASP A 57 12.47 13.11 -5.00
CA ASP A 57 13.53 13.34 -5.99
C ASP A 57 13.45 12.36 -7.16
N THR A 58 13.63 11.06 -6.88
CA THR A 58 13.69 10.02 -7.92
C THR A 58 12.68 8.90 -7.72
N GLY A 59 12.27 8.64 -6.48
CA GLY A 59 11.53 7.45 -6.10
C GLY A 59 12.34 6.15 -6.17
N ARG A 60 13.65 6.22 -6.45
CA ARG A 60 14.52 5.06 -6.72
C ARG A 60 15.72 4.97 -5.77
N ASP A 61 16.18 3.74 -5.56
CA ASP A 61 17.43 3.27 -4.92
C ASP A 61 17.73 3.72 -3.47
N ASP A 62 17.69 5.01 -3.16
CA ASP A 62 18.23 5.56 -1.90
C ASP A 62 17.33 5.30 -0.68
N TRP A 63 16.02 5.12 -0.90
CA TRP A 63 15.05 4.95 0.18
C TRP A 63 15.24 3.65 0.98
N ARG A 64 15.75 2.57 0.35
CA ARG A 64 15.94 1.26 1.00
C ARG A 64 16.98 1.35 2.13
N ALA A 65 18.06 2.10 1.92
CA ALA A 65 19.10 2.31 2.94
C ALA A 65 18.54 3.07 4.16
N HIS A 66 17.71 4.08 3.91
CA HIS A 66 17.04 4.84 4.97
C HIS A 66 16.00 4.01 5.72
N MET A 67 15.25 3.16 5.02
CA MET A 67 14.32 2.20 5.63
C MET A 67 15.04 1.18 6.52
N LYS A 68 16.18 0.65 6.07
CA LYS A 68 17.01 -0.27 6.89
C LYS A 68 17.48 0.39 8.18
N ALA A 69 17.90 1.65 8.11
CA ALA A 69 18.30 2.42 9.29
C ALA A 69 17.12 2.67 10.24
N ALA A 70 15.95 3.06 9.70
CA ALA A 70 14.74 3.28 10.48
C ALA A 70 14.28 2.02 11.22
N GLY A 71 14.24 0.86 10.54
CA GLY A 71 13.82 -0.40 11.15
C GLY A 71 14.68 -0.79 12.35
N LYS A 72 16.01 -0.74 12.21
CA LYS A 72 16.95 -1.01 13.32
C LYS A 72 16.74 -0.08 14.52
N LEU A 73 16.44 1.19 14.26
CA LEU A 73 16.19 2.16 15.32
C LEU A 73 14.85 1.92 16.02
N ILE A 74 13.81 1.55 15.28
CA ILE A 74 12.48 1.23 15.82
C ILE A 74 12.58 0.01 16.75
N GLU A 75 13.29 -1.04 16.31
CA GLU A 75 13.58 -2.25 17.12
C GLU A 75 14.34 -1.89 18.40
N ALA A 76 15.40 -1.08 18.28
CA ALA A 76 16.22 -0.66 19.42
C ALA A 76 15.49 0.29 20.40
N SER A 77 14.43 0.97 19.95
CA SER A 77 13.75 2.00 20.74
C SER A 77 12.55 1.49 21.53
N HIS A 78 12.24 0.18 21.49
CA HIS A 78 10.99 -0.39 22.04
C HIS A 78 9.72 0.35 21.55
N CYS A 79 9.77 1.04 20.39
CA CYS A 79 8.62 1.79 19.86
C CYS A 79 7.43 0.90 19.48
N LEU A 80 7.68 -0.41 19.36
CA LEU A 80 6.68 -1.43 19.11
C LEU A 80 6.07 -2.00 20.41
N SER A 81 6.59 -1.64 21.60
CA SER A 81 6.00 -2.02 22.89
C SER A 81 4.80 -1.14 23.19
N VAL A 82 3.62 -1.64 22.85
CA VAL A 82 2.34 -0.97 23.10
C VAL A 82 1.88 -1.26 24.53
N GLU A 83 1.79 -0.23 25.38
CA GLU A 83 0.89 -0.26 26.53
C GLU A 83 -0.55 -0.33 25.99
N PRO A 84 -1.38 -1.27 26.45
CA PRO A 84 -2.73 -1.44 25.93
C PRO A 84 -3.52 -0.14 26.13
N LEU A 85 -4.05 0.39 25.03
CA LEU A 85 -5.08 1.43 25.04
C LEU A 85 -6.21 0.93 25.93
N SER A 86 -6.23 1.39 27.18
CA SER A 86 -7.36 1.17 28.07
C SER A 86 -8.57 1.82 27.41
N ASP A 87 -9.62 1.02 27.18
CA ASP A 87 -10.98 1.49 26.90
C ASP A 87 -11.45 2.29 28.13
N GLY A 88 -10.97 3.54 28.22
CA GLY A 88 -11.28 4.46 29.28
C GLY A 88 -12.66 5.05 29.07
N LEU A 89 -13.68 4.32 29.50
CA LEU A 89 -14.92 4.93 30.00
C LEU A 89 -14.54 5.90 31.12
N ILE A 90 -14.27 7.16 30.79
CA ILE A 90 -14.19 8.22 31.80
C ILE A 90 -15.64 8.60 32.18
N PRO A 91 -16.04 8.48 33.45
CA PRO A 91 -17.37 8.87 33.89
C PRO A 91 -17.56 10.39 33.74
N PHE A 92 -18.67 10.80 33.12
CA PHE A 92 -19.09 12.19 33.03
C PHE A 92 -19.31 12.80 34.43
N PRO A 93 -18.86 14.04 34.71
CA PRO A 93 -19.48 14.85 35.72
C PRO A 93 -20.79 15.39 35.15
N VAL A 94 -21.91 14.87 35.67
CA VAL A 94 -23.24 15.46 35.50
C VAL A 94 -23.20 16.88 36.03
N ASN A 95 -23.31 17.86 35.14
CA ASN A 95 -23.78 19.19 35.51
C ASN A 95 -24.86 19.60 34.52
N GLY A 96 -26.10 19.52 35.00
CA GLY A 96 -27.27 19.94 34.27
C GLY A 96 -27.23 21.44 33.99
N ARG A 97 -27.57 21.80 32.75
CA ARG A 97 -28.36 22.98 32.48
C ARG A 97 -29.12 22.78 31.17
N ARG A 98 -30.43 22.61 31.35
CA ARG A 98 -31.48 22.66 30.33
C ARG A 98 -31.73 24.13 30.02
N ALA A 99 -31.69 24.50 28.75
CA ALA A 99 -32.40 25.67 28.25
C ALA A 99 -32.68 25.44 26.77
N ASP A 100 -33.95 25.17 26.49
CA ASP A 100 -34.57 25.31 25.19
C ASP A 100 -34.34 26.73 24.66
N GLU A 101 -34.06 26.88 23.37
CA GLU A 101 -34.63 27.98 22.59
C GLU A 101 -34.44 27.71 21.09
N ALA A 102 -35.58 27.55 20.43
CA ALA A 102 -35.72 27.50 18.99
C ALA A 102 -35.57 28.91 18.42
N LEU A 103 -34.72 29.09 17.40
CA LEU A 103 -34.81 30.24 16.49
C LEU A 103 -34.53 29.79 15.05
N SER A 104 -35.63 29.79 14.28
CA SER A 104 -35.66 29.90 12.83
C SER A 104 -35.10 31.26 12.40
N LEU A 105 -34.35 31.33 11.29
CA LEU A 105 -34.40 32.43 10.30
C LEU A 105 -33.39 32.24 9.15
N ASP A 106 -33.97 32.16 7.94
CA ASP A 106 -33.57 32.74 6.66
C ASP A 106 -32.12 32.64 6.13
N ILE A 107 -32.05 32.01 4.95
CA ILE A 107 -30.90 32.01 4.02
C ILE A 107 -31.01 33.25 3.11
N PRO A 108 -29.97 34.10 3.04
CA PRO A 108 -29.67 34.80 1.80
C PRO A 108 -28.40 34.23 1.16
N ALA A 109 -28.51 33.99 -0.14
CA ALA A 109 -27.41 33.68 -1.02
C ALA A 109 -26.31 34.76 -0.99
N SER A 110 -25.11 34.36 -1.41
CA SER A 110 -23.92 35.16 -1.73
C SER A 110 -22.92 35.48 -0.60
N ARG A 111 -21.99 34.54 -0.40
CA ARG A 111 -20.59 34.87 -0.13
C ARG A 111 -19.67 33.78 -0.69
N MET A 112 -19.11 34.03 -1.88
CA MET A 112 -17.86 33.40 -2.31
C MET A 112 -16.80 33.75 -1.28
N ARG A 113 -16.63 32.89 -0.27
CA ARG A 113 -15.47 32.94 0.63
C ARG A 113 -14.40 32.06 0.00
N ARG A 114 -13.39 32.72 -0.55
CA ARG A 114 -12.13 32.15 -1.03
C ARG A 114 -11.67 31.11 0.01
N VAL A 115 -11.79 29.81 -0.32
CA VAL A 115 -11.39 28.71 0.56
C VAL A 115 -9.86 28.75 0.65
N GLN A 116 -9.37 29.34 1.73
CA GLN A 116 -7.97 29.22 2.14
C GLN A 116 -7.76 27.79 2.64
N PRO A 117 -6.64 27.12 2.33
CA PRO A 117 -6.40 25.74 2.73
C PRO A 117 -6.02 25.69 4.22
N GLN A 118 -7.00 25.91 5.09
CA GLN A 118 -6.85 25.78 6.54
C GLN A 118 -7.24 24.37 7.05
N GLY A 119 -7.56 23.43 6.15
CA GLY A 119 -8.00 22.08 6.49
C GLY A 119 -6.91 21.04 6.74
N LEU A 120 -5.62 21.38 6.58
CA LEU A 120 -4.51 20.41 6.70
C LEU A 120 -3.67 20.55 7.99
N ALA A 121 -3.96 21.55 8.85
CA ALA A 121 -3.08 21.89 9.98
C ALA A 121 -3.69 21.69 11.39
N MET A 122 -4.89 21.12 11.52
CA MET A 122 -5.50 20.83 12.83
C MET A 122 -6.19 19.46 12.87
N MET A 123 -5.43 18.40 12.60
CA MET A 123 -5.85 17.02 12.90
C MET A 123 -4.75 16.21 13.60
N LEU A 124 -3.93 16.88 14.41
CA LEU A 124 -3.29 16.20 15.54
C LEU A 124 -4.40 15.96 16.57
N SER A 125 -5.02 14.78 16.51
CA SER A 125 -5.97 14.31 17.51
C SER A 125 -5.41 14.54 18.92
N SER A 126 -6.30 14.84 19.87
CA SER A 126 -6.05 15.25 21.26
C SER A 126 -5.43 14.18 22.19
N GLN A 127 -4.49 13.40 21.69
CA GLN A 127 -3.51 12.63 22.46
C GLN A 127 -2.17 13.11 21.91
N GLN A 128 -1.19 13.45 22.76
CA GLN A 128 0.15 13.81 22.30
C GLN A 128 0.77 12.61 21.56
N SER A 129 0.43 12.43 20.28
CA SER A 129 1.13 11.53 19.36
C SER A 129 2.54 12.08 19.31
N ARG A 130 3.47 11.37 19.91
CA ARG A 130 4.87 11.78 19.91
C ARG A 130 5.35 11.77 18.46
N VAL A 131 6.31 12.63 18.12
CA VAL A 131 6.90 12.69 16.77
C VAL A 131 7.30 11.29 16.28
N ILE A 132 7.76 10.45 17.20
CA ILE A 132 8.08 9.04 17.00
C ILE A 132 6.92 8.18 16.50
N ASP A 133 5.67 8.47 16.89
CA ASP A 133 4.48 7.72 16.49
C ASP A 133 4.11 8.04 15.04
N CYS A 134 4.26 9.30 14.62
CA CYS A 134 4.11 9.71 13.22
C CYS A 134 5.19 9.06 12.34
N ILE A 135 6.41 8.95 12.86
CA ILE A 135 7.52 8.35 12.12
C ILE A 135 7.37 6.82 12.03
N ALA A 136 6.96 6.16 13.11
CA ALA A 136 6.64 4.73 13.07
C ALA A 136 5.48 4.44 12.11
N SER A 137 4.48 5.32 12.07
CA SER A 137 3.37 5.27 11.13
C SER A 137 3.83 5.33 9.67
N ASP A 138 4.61 6.35 9.30
CA ASP A 138 5.14 6.50 7.94
C ASP A 138 6.14 5.38 7.57
N PHE A 139 6.92 4.92 8.53
CA PHE A 139 7.82 3.80 8.32
C PHE A 139 7.04 2.52 8.01
N ILE A 140 6.02 2.17 8.82
CA ILE A 140 5.23 0.97 8.59
C ILE A 140 4.48 1.07 7.26
N ALA A 141 3.97 2.25 6.94
CA ALA A 141 3.41 2.57 5.63
C ALA A 141 4.34 2.18 4.48
N TYR A 142 5.59 2.63 4.51
CA TYR A 142 6.59 2.29 3.50
C TYR A 142 7.00 0.83 3.53
N TYR A 143 7.07 0.22 4.72
CA TYR A 143 7.38 -1.20 4.88
C TYR A 143 6.34 -2.11 4.24
N VAL A 144 5.04 -1.81 4.42
CA VAL A 144 3.95 -2.59 3.82
C VAL A 144 4.03 -2.54 2.29
N TRP A 145 4.12 -1.35 1.69
CA TRP A 145 4.11 -1.24 0.22
C TRP A 145 5.41 -1.66 -0.44
N SER A 146 6.56 -1.42 0.19
CA SER A 146 7.82 -2.01 -0.30
C SER A 146 7.72 -3.53 -0.36
N GLY A 147 7.21 -4.16 0.70
CA GLY A 147 6.98 -5.60 0.71
C GLY A 147 6.03 -6.07 -0.39
N THR A 148 4.95 -5.33 -0.66
CA THR A 148 4.00 -5.64 -1.75
C THR A 148 4.63 -5.51 -3.13
N LEU A 149 5.46 -4.52 -3.37
CA LEU A 149 6.15 -4.36 -4.65
C LEU A 149 7.21 -5.44 -4.81
N ASP A 150 8.05 -5.62 -3.79
CA ASP A 150 9.15 -6.57 -3.82
C ASP A 150 8.65 -7.99 -4.10
N THR A 151 7.48 -8.40 -3.60
CA THR A 151 6.90 -9.73 -3.88
C THR A 151 6.32 -9.86 -5.29
N LEU A 152 5.81 -8.78 -5.87
CA LEU A 152 5.36 -8.76 -7.26
C LEU A 152 6.53 -8.78 -8.24
N THR A 153 7.66 -8.16 -7.87
CA THR A 153 8.82 -7.95 -8.73
C THR A 153 10.03 -8.78 -8.30
N PHE A 154 9.84 -9.80 -7.46
CA PHE A 154 10.93 -10.52 -6.78
C PHE A 154 11.84 -11.30 -7.74
N SER A 155 13.09 -10.86 -7.91
CA SER A 155 14.12 -11.59 -8.68
C SER A 155 15.02 -12.41 -7.76
N ALA A 156 15.12 -13.72 -8.03
CA ALA A 156 15.97 -14.65 -7.28
C ALA A 156 17.46 -14.27 -7.26
N GLN A 157 17.89 -13.33 -8.11
CA GLN A 157 19.27 -12.85 -8.17
C GLN A 157 19.62 -11.82 -7.07
N LYS A 158 18.63 -11.19 -6.43
CA LYS A 158 18.82 -10.31 -5.25
C LYS A 158 18.59 -11.12 -3.97
N VAL A 159 19.52 -12.03 -3.65
CA VAL A 159 19.61 -12.65 -2.31
C VAL A 159 20.12 -11.59 -1.33
N GLY A 160 19.22 -10.71 -0.91
CA GLY A 160 19.55 -9.56 -0.10
C GLY A 160 18.31 -8.75 0.25
N PHE A 161 17.34 -9.37 0.93
CA PHE A 161 16.34 -8.61 1.67
C PHE A 161 17.08 -7.79 2.74
N ASP A 162 17.42 -6.55 2.41
CA ASP A 162 18.22 -5.69 3.26
C ASP A 162 17.37 -4.82 4.21
N ILE A 163 16.04 -4.85 4.08
CA ILE A 163 15.13 -4.25 5.06
C ILE A 163 14.93 -5.28 6.18
N PRO A 164 15.23 -4.93 7.46
CA PRO A 164 15.18 -5.88 8.56
C PRO A 164 13.80 -6.53 8.67
N TYR A 165 13.80 -7.84 8.86
CA TYR A 165 12.61 -8.59 9.24
C TYR A 165 12.19 -8.11 10.63
N ILE A 166 11.18 -7.26 10.68
CA ILE A 166 10.54 -6.92 11.95
C ILE A 166 9.76 -8.16 12.34
N ASP A 167 9.98 -8.69 13.54
CA ASP A 167 9.19 -9.81 14.05
C ASP A 167 7.75 -9.33 14.30
N ILE A 168 6.83 -9.75 13.43
CA ILE A 168 5.46 -9.22 13.40
C ILE A 168 4.58 -10.10 14.27
N ASP A 169 4.44 -9.73 15.54
CA ASP A 169 3.25 -10.12 16.31
C ASP A 169 2.05 -9.27 15.81
N PRO A 170 0.98 -9.91 15.26
CA PRO A 170 -0.22 -9.20 14.84
C PRO A 170 -0.82 -8.30 15.93
N CYS A 171 -0.71 -8.70 17.19
CA CYS A 171 -1.19 -7.91 18.33
C CYS A 171 -0.35 -6.64 18.55
N GLY A 172 0.95 -6.69 18.29
CA GLY A 172 1.86 -5.55 18.41
C GLY A 172 1.79 -4.56 17.23
N ILE A 173 1.55 -5.05 16.00
CA ILE A 173 1.58 -4.19 14.80
C ILE A 173 0.25 -3.46 14.54
N LEU A 174 -0.90 -4.06 14.89
CA LEU A 174 -2.21 -3.49 14.57
C LEU A 174 -2.43 -2.09 15.18
N PRO A 175 -2.01 -1.78 16.42
CA PRO A 175 -2.07 -0.41 16.96
C PRO A 175 -1.26 0.59 16.13
N ILE A 176 -0.13 0.19 15.57
CA ILE A 176 0.70 1.05 14.70
C ILE A 176 0.01 1.25 13.35
N LEU A 177 -0.59 0.19 12.80
CA LEU A 177 -1.38 0.28 11.57
C LEU A 177 -2.60 1.19 11.73
N LYS A 178 -3.27 1.18 12.90
CA LYS A 178 -4.36 2.12 13.21
C LYS A 178 -3.89 3.57 13.22
N ARG A 179 -2.67 3.83 13.71
CA ARG A 179 -2.04 5.16 13.60
C ARG A 179 -1.66 5.49 12.16
N THR A 180 -1.22 4.49 11.41
CA THR A 180 -0.88 4.58 9.98
C THR A 180 -2.08 4.94 9.11
N GLU A 181 -3.23 4.33 9.38
CA GLU A 181 -4.52 4.72 8.81
C GLU A 181 -4.85 6.19 9.13
N ALA A 182 -4.68 6.61 10.38
CA ALA A 182 -5.01 7.97 10.82
C ALA A 182 -4.08 9.05 10.26
N ASN A 183 -2.79 8.74 10.01
CA ASN A 183 -1.77 9.74 9.69
C ASN A 183 -1.31 9.72 8.22
N SER A 184 -1.21 8.54 7.59
CA SER A 184 -0.50 8.35 6.31
C SER A 184 -1.43 7.86 5.19
N TYR A 185 -2.42 7.01 5.52
CA TYR A 185 -3.41 6.49 4.56
C TYR A 185 -4.83 6.65 5.07
N HIS A 186 -5.30 7.89 5.12
CA HIS A 186 -6.62 8.28 5.63
C HIS A 186 -7.82 7.53 5.01
N SER A 187 -7.60 6.77 3.94
CA SER A 187 -8.61 5.99 3.24
C SER A 187 -8.25 4.52 3.04
N CYS A 188 -7.10 4.06 3.56
CA CYS A 188 -6.75 2.64 3.64
C CYS A 188 -6.93 2.14 5.08
N PRO A 189 -7.97 1.34 5.37
CA PRO A 189 -8.19 0.74 6.68
C PRO A 189 -6.98 -0.06 7.19
N ALA A 190 -6.66 0.09 8.48
CA ALA A 190 -5.57 -0.61 9.15
C ALA A 190 -5.67 -2.13 9.03
N GLN A 191 -6.90 -2.67 9.03
CA GLN A 191 -7.14 -4.09 8.85
C GLN A 191 -6.77 -4.55 7.43
N LEU A 192 -7.04 -3.73 6.41
CA LEU A 192 -6.62 -4.03 5.04
C LEU A 192 -5.09 -3.91 4.89
N LEU A 193 -4.46 -2.91 5.51
CA LEU A 193 -3.00 -2.82 5.56
C LEU A 193 -2.36 -4.06 6.22
N LEU A 194 -2.96 -4.58 7.30
CA LEU A 194 -2.51 -5.81 7.94
C LEU A 194 -2.65 -7.03 7.01
N LEU A 195 -3.76 -7.14 6.28
CA LEU A 195 -3.98 -8.24 5.34
C LEU A 195 -3.02 -8.17 4.14
N ILE A 196 -2.74 -6.97 3.61
CA ILE A 196 -1.73 -6.74 2.57
C ILE A 196 -0.35 -7.15 3.09
N LEU A 197 0.02 -6.75 4.31
CA LEU A 197 1.28 -7.14 4.95
C LEU A 197 1.39 -8.65 5.10
N ARG A 198 0.38 -9.32 5.66
CA ARG A 198 0.34 -10.79 5.81
C ARG A 198 0.46 -11.50 4.46
N THR A 199 -0.16 -10.94 3.42
CA THR A 199 -0.04 -11.46 2.04
C THR A 199 1.40 -11.36 1.54
N SER A 200 2.08 -10.23 1.75
CA SER A 200 3.49 -10.07 1.36
C SER A 200 4.43 -11.02 2.12
N LEU A 201 4.17 -11.25 3.42
CA LEU A 201 4.94 -12.21 4.21
C LEU A 201 4.75 -13.65 3.71
N LEU A 202 3.50 -14.04 3.43
CA LEU A 202 3.18 -15.37 2.90
C LEU A 202 3.76 -15.56 1.49
N ALA A 203 3.69 -14.53 0.64
CA ALA A 203 4.33 -14.53 -0.67
C ALA A 203 5.82 -14.83 -0.56
N ARG A 204 6.51 -14.15 0.37
CA ARG A 204 7.94 -14.38 0.61
C ARG A 204 8.23 -15.79 1.12
N ASP A 205 7.39 -16.34 2.00
CA ASP A 205 7.52 -17.73 2.45
C ASP A 205 7.39 -18.72 1.27
N ILE A 206 6.37 -18.54 0.42
CA ILE A 206 6.18 -19.35 -0.79
C ILE A 206 7.43 -19.30 -1.67
N PHE A 207 7.95 -18.11 -1.95
CA PHE A 207 9.10 -17.95 -2.84
C PHE A 207 10.42 -18.46 -2.24
N SER A 208 10.59 -18.34 -0.93
CA SER A 208 11.81 -18.78 -0.24
C SER A 208 11.85 -20.29 -0.07
N THR A 209 10.71 -20.91 0.24
CA THR A 209 10.61 -22.34 0.55
C THR A 209 10.52 -23.20 -0.72
N ASN A 210 9.76 -22.75 -1.73
CA ASN A 210 9.47 -23.58 -2.91
C ASN A 210 10.40 -23.26 -4.09
N GLY A 211 11.04 -22.09 -4.09
CA GLY A 211 11.82 -21.57 -5.21
C GLY A 211 10.97 -20.80 -6.23
N LEU A 212 11.62 -19.94 -7.01
CA LEU A 212 10.95 -19.05 -7.97
C LEU A 212 10.24 -19.87 -9.07
N GLY A 213 8.93 -19.69 -9.22
CA GLY A 213 8.13 -20.36 -10.26
C GLY A 213 7.59 -21.74 -9.88
N CYS A 214 7.96 -22.27 -8.71
CA CYS A 214 7.33 -23.48 -8.18
C CYS A 214 5.94 -23.17 -7.59
N PRO A 215 4.96 -24.07 -7.74
CA PRO A 215 3.63 -23.87 -7.19
C PRO A 215 3.65 -23.84 -5.65
N PRO A 216 2.75 -23.07 -5.00
CA PRO A 216 2.58 -23.12 -3.55
C PRO A 216 2.14 -24.50 -3.05
N THR A 217 2.48 -24.86 -1.82
CA THR A 217 1.98 -26.09 -1.17
C THR A 217 0.49 -25.95 -0.83
N VAL A 218 -0.18 -27.07 -0.54
CA VAL A 218 -1.60 -27.07 -0.12
C VAL A 218 -1.80 -26.22 1.13
N ASP A 219 -0.95 -26.35 2.15
CA ASP A 219 -1.05 -25.56 3.39
C ASP A 219 -0.87 -24.05 3.14
N GLN A 220 0.01 -23.68 2.20
CA GLN A 220 0.19 -22.29 1.77
C GLN A 220 -1.04 -21.78 1.01
N LEU A 221 -1.65 -22.60 0.15
CA LEU A 221 -2.89 -22.26 -0.55
C LEU A 221 -4.07 -22.12 0.39
N ASP A 222 -4.19 -22.96 1.42
CA ASP A 222 -5.20 -22.83 2.47
C ASP A 222 -5.00 -21.52 3.26
N SER A 223 -3.76 -21.16 3.55
CA SER A 223 -3.43 -19.87 4.18
C SER A 223 -3.80 -18.67 3.30
N CYS A 224 -3.53 -18.75 1.99
CA CYS A 224 -3.96 -17.75 1.01
C CYS A 224 -5.49 -17.65 0.94
N ALA A 225 -6.20 -18.79 0.93
CA ALA A 225 -7.66 -18.83 0.89
C ALA A 225 -8.29 -18.20 2.14
N ALA A 226 -7.72 -18.48 3.32
CA ALA A 226 -8.15 -17.86 4.58
C ALA A 226 -7.98 -16.34 4.56
N LEU A 227 -6.81 -15.85 4.12
CA LEU A 227 -6.57 -14.41 3.97
C LEU A 227 -7.51 -13.76 2.97
N LEU A 228 -7.77 -14.41 1.82
CA LEU A 228 -8.70 -13.91 0.82
C LEU A 228 -10.13 -13.83 1.37
N ALA A 229 -10.55 -14.81 2.16
CA ALA A 229 -11.85 -14.78 2.84
C ALA A 229 -11.94 -13.64 3.86
N GLU A 230 -10.87 -13.38 4.63
CA GLU A 230 -10.79 -12.22 5.53
C GLU A 230 -10.91 -10.88 4.78
N MET A 231 -10.26 -10.76 3.61
CA MET A 231 -10.38 -9.58 2.74
C MET A 231 -11.82 -9.41 2.22
N HIS A 232 -12.48 -10.49 1.80
CA HIS A 232 -13.87 -10.44 1.34
C HIS A 232 -14.85 -10.04 2.45
N ALA A 233 -14.62 -10.54 3.66
CA ALA A 233 -15.43 -10.24 4.83
C ALA A 233 -15.24 -8.79 5.35
N PHE A 234 -14.24 -8.05 4.86
CA PHE A 234 -14.03 -6.68 5.28
C PHE A 234 -15.20 -5.76 4.89
N ASP A 235 -15.82 -5.16 5.90
CA ASP A 235 -16.92 -4.21 5.77
C ASP A 235 -16.41 -2.77 5.79
N ALA A 236 -16.31 -2.18 4.58
CA ALA A 236 -15.88 -0.81 4.39
C ALA A 236 -16.89 0.21 4.95
N GLN A 237 -18.19 -0.11 5.00
CA GLN A 237 -19.20 0.78 5.52
C GLN A 237 -19.10 0.83 7.06
N ALA A 238 -19.03 -0.32 7.72
CA ALA A 238 -18.86 -0.37 9.16
C ALA A 238 -17.53 0.28 9.61
N TRP A 239 -16.48 0.20 8.79
CA TRP A 239 -15.26 0.97 9.02
C TRP A 239 -15.50 2.47 8.90
N ALA A 240 -16.15 2.93 7.82
CA ALA A 240 -16.41 4.35 7.60
C ALA A 240 -17.31 4.97 8.69
N ASP A 241 -18.28 4.21 9.20
CA ASP A 241 -19.15 4.64 10.31
C ASP A 241 -18.34 4.86 11.61
N LYS A 242 -17.31 4.03 11.85
CA LYS A 242 -16.37 4.23 12.97
C LYS A 242 -15.53 5.48 12.77
N VAL A 243 -15.03 5.72 11.55
CA VAL A 243 -14.27 6.95 11.21
C VAL A 243 -15.15 8.18 11.39
N TYR A 244 -16.38 8.16 10.89
CA TYR A 244 -17.38 9.21 11.08
C TYR A 244 -17.57 9.49 12.57
N THR A 245 -17.87 8.46 13.36
CA THR A 245 -18.13 8.59 14.80
C THR A 245 -16.92 9.16 15.54
N SER A 246 -15.72 8.69 15.21
CA SER A 246 -14.47 9.18 15.80
C SER A 246 -14.24 10.65 15.46
N ASN A 247 -14.31 11.02 14.19
CA ASN A 247 -14.10 12.39 13.73
C ASN A 247 -15.14 13.35 14.31
N PHE A 248 -16.41 12.93 14.39
CA PHE A 248 -17.47 13.74 14.99
C PHE A 248 -17.19 14.01 16.47
N ARG A 249 -16.73 13.00 17.23
CA ARG A 249 -16.37 13.18 18.64
C ARG A 249 -15.19 14.15 18.82
N THR A 250 -14.21 14.11 17.93
CA THR A 250 -12.99 14.92 18.05
C THR A 250 -13.17 16.35 17.54
N LEU A 251 -13.87 16.53 16.41
CA LEU A 251 -13.97 17.81 15.69
C LEU A 251 -15.32 18.50 15.84
N GLY A 252 -16.36 17.79 16.31
CA GLY A 252 -17.74 18.30 16.38
C GLY A 252 -18.43 18.48 15.02
N TYR A 253 -17.76 18.16 13.92
CA TYR A 253 -18.26 18.25 12.55
C TYR A 253 -17.61 17.18 11.67
N VAL A 254 -18.37 16.65 10.72
CA VAL A 254 -17.87 15.69 9.71
C VAL A 254 -18.44 16.05 8.35
N ASP A 255 -17.59 16.07 7.33
CA ASP A 255 -18.02 16.18 5.94
C ASP A 255 -18.54 14.80 5.46
N GLU A 256 -19.85 14.68 5.27
CA GLU A 256 -20.48 13.45 4.78
C GLU A 256 -19.99 13.04 3.39
N GLN A 257 -19.66 14.01 2.53
CA GLN A 257 -19.15 13.71 1.19
C GLN A 257 -17.75 13.11 1.26
N GLU A 258 -16.91 13.61 2.18
CA GLU A 258 -15.61 13.04 2.45
C GLU A 258 -15.72 11.60 2.96
N VAL A 259 -16.63 11.33 3.89
CA VAL A 259 -16.86 9.98 4.45
C VAL A 259 -17.32 9.01 3.37
N ARG A 260 -18.22 9.42 2.47
CA ARG A 260 -18.64 8.60 1.32
C ARG A 260 -17.47 8.28 0.41
N LEU A 261 -16.63 9.27 0.08
CA LEU A 261 -15.43 9.05 -0.73
C LEU A 261 -14.44 8.11 -0.03
N ARG A 262 -14.23 8.25 1.29
CA ARG A 262 -13.38 7.34 2.07
C ARG A 262 -13.91 5.92 2.07
N THR A 263 -15.22 5.73 2.22
CA THR A 263 -15.87 4.40 2.14
C THR A 263 -15.60 3.75 0.79
N HIS A 264 -15.71 4.54 -0.28
CA HIS A 264 -15.48 4.11 -1.64
C HIS A 264 -14.01 3.73 -1.90
N ILE A 265 -13.07 4.55 -1.42
CA ILE A 265 -11.64 4.25 -1.51
C ILE A 265 -11.28 3.02 -0.66
N ALA A 266 -11.86 2.85 0.52
CA ALA A 266 -11.66 1.65 1.34
C ALA A 266 -12.15 0.38 0.64
N SER A 267 -13.30 0.44 -0.04
CA SER A 267 -13.80 -0.65 -0.89
C SER A 267 -12.85 -0.93 -2.06
N THR A 268 -12.23 0.11 -2.61
CA THR A 268 -11.20 0.00 -3.64
C THR A 268 -9.95 -0.71 -3.11
N TYR A 269 -9.48 -0.37 -1.92
CA TYR A 269 -8.37 -1.07 -1.27
C TYR A 269 -8.70 -2.54 -0.98
N ARG A 270 -9.95 -2.84 -0.61
CA ARG A 270 -10.39 -4.23 -0.41
C ARG A 270 -10.23 -5.05 -1.69
N ALA A 271 -10.76 -4.53 -2.81
CA ALA A 271 -10.62 -5.18 -4.11
C ALA A 271 -9.15 -5.27 -4.57
N THR A 272 -8.35 -4.24 -4.27
CA THR A 272 -6.91 -4.21 -4.57
C THR A 272 -6.15 -5.30 -3.78
N ALA A 273 -6.50 -5.51 -2.51
CA ALA A 273 -5.91 -6.58 -1.70
C ALA A 273 -6.28 -7.97 -2.24
N CYS A 274 -7.53 -8.17 -2.67
CA CYS A 274 -7.96 -9.40 -3.34
C CYS A 274 -7.18 -9.63 -4.65
N LEU A 275 -7.06 -8.61 -5.50
CA LEU A 275 -6.25 -8.67 -6.72
C LEU A 275 -4.80 -9.06 -6.42
N TYR A 276 -4.19 -8.39 -5.44
CA TYR A 276 -2.81 -8.67 -5.03
C TYR A 276 -2.63 -10.13 -4.58
N MET A 277 -3.55 -10.68 -3.79
CA MET A 277 -3.51 -12.10 -3.39
C MET A 277 -3.52 -13.05 -4.61
N LEU A 278 -4.37 -12.78 -5.60
CA LEU A 278 -4.45 -13.60 -6.81
C LEU A 278 -3.19 -13.49 -7.68
N LEU A 279 -2.54 -12.31 -7.70
CA LEU A 279 -1.24 -12.13 -8.38
C LEU A 279 -0.11 -12.88 -7.68
N VAL A 280 -0.15 -12.97 -6.35
CA VAL A 280 0.82 -13.73 -5.54
C VAL A 280 0.65 -15.23 -5.75
N ALA A 281 -0.59 -15.72 -5.70
CA ALA A 281 -0.93 -17.14 -5.79
C ALA A 281 -1.90 -17.43 -6.96
N PRO A 282 -1.42 -17.48 -8.22
CA PRO A 282 -2.28 -17.70 -9.38
C PRO A 282 -3.05 -19.03 -9.40
N SER A 283 -2.56 -20.05 -8.69
CA SER A 283 -3.21 -21.36 -8.56
C SER A 283 -4.31 -21.39 -7.47
N LEU A 284 -4.49 -20.30 -6.72
CA LEU A 284 -5.48 -20.21 -5.64
C LEU A 284 -6.94 -20.39 -6.12
N PRO A 285 -7.38 -19.81 -7.25
CA PRO A 285 -8.73 -20.02 -7.75
C PRO A 285 -9.05 -21.50 -8.02
N ASP A 286 -8.09 -22.25 -8.57
CA ASP A 286 -8.25 -23.68 -8.85
C ASP A 286 -8.35 -24.48 -7.55
N HIS A 287 -7.54 -24.14 -6.55
CA HIS A 287 -7.58 -24.74 -5.21
C HIS A 287 -8.91 -24.53 -4.49
N ILE A 288 -9.44 -23.31 -4.51
CA ILE A 288 -10.75 -22.97 -3.91
C ILE A 288 -11.87 -23.73 -4.63
N ARG A 289 -11.81 -23.82 -5.96
CA ARG A 289 -12.79 -24.58 -6.75
C ARG A 289 -12.73 -26.09 -6.46
N ALA A 290 -11.54 -26.65 -6.25
CA ALA A 290 -11.36 -28.06 -5.92
C ALA A 290 -11.81 -28.44 -4.50
N SER A 291 -11.66 -27.52 -3.54
CA SER A 291 -12.04 -27.72 -2.13
C SER A 291 -13.53 -27.44 -1.85
N SER A 292 -14.22 -26.74 -2.75
CA SER A 292 -15.64 -26.41 -2.62
C SER A 292 -16.54 -27.62 -2.92
N SER A 293 -17.28 -28.10 -1.91
CA SER A 293 -18.30 -29.15 -2.11
C SER A 293 -19.47 -28.63 -2.98
N PRO A 294 -19.97 -29.42 -3.95
CA PRO A 294 -21.07 -29.02 -4.85
C PRO A 294 -22.41 -28.75 -4.13
N SER A 295 -22.53 -29.14 -2.85
CA SER A 295 -23.72 -28.89 -2.02
C SER A 295 -23.70 -27.55 -1.26
N SER A 296 -22.57 -26.83 -1.25
CA SER A 296 -22.38 -25.55 -0.52
C SER A 296 -22.41 -24.32 -1.44
N ALA A 297 -22.72 -24.49 -2.72
CA ALA A 297 -22.55 -23.53 -3.81
C ALA A 297 -23.46 -22.28 -3.75
N SER A 298 -24.07 -21.97 -2.59
CA SER A 298 -25.02 -20.87 -2.42
C SER A 298 -24.54 -19.73 -1.51
N SER A 299 -23.25 -19.64 -1.19
CA SER A 299 -22.67 -18.42 -0.61
C SER A 299 -21.69 -17.80 -1.59
N LEU A 300 -22.22 -16.94 -2.47
CA LEU A 300 -21.59 -15.69 -2.93
C LEU A 300 -20.05 -15.73 -3.05
N LEU A 301 -19.48 -16.69 -3.80
CA LEU A 301 -18.06 -16.63 -4.12
C LEU A 301 -17.87 -15.43 -5.02
N ALA A 302 -17.27 -14.37 -4.45
CA ALA A 302 -16.82 -13.22 -5.21
C ALA A 302 -15.94 -13.71 -6.38
N PRO A 303 -15.97 -13.02 -7.53
CA PRO A 303 -15.22 -13.43 -8.70
C PRO A 303 -13.74 -13.66 -8.36
N LEU A 304 -13.22 -14.85 -8.65
CA LEU A 304 -11.82 -15.24 -8.44
C LEU A 304 -10.99 -14.97 -9.70
N ASP A 305 -11.21 -13.80 -10.31
CA ASP A 305 -10.60 -13.40 -11.58
C ASP A 305 -9.90 -12.04 -11.42
N THR A 306 -8.62 -11.99 -11.79
CA THR A 306 -7.78 -10.80 -11.67
C THR A 306 -8.28 -9.66 -12.55
N GLU A 307 -8.73 -9.98 -13.77
CA GLU A 307 -9.27 -9.00 -14.72
C GLU A 307 -10.58 -8.38 -14.22
N HIS A 308 -11.46 -9.20 -13.61
CA HIS A 308 -12.66 -8.69 -12.95
C HIS A 308 -12.33 -7.72 -11.81
N TYR A 309 -11.36 -8.04 -10.93
CA TYR A 309 -10.95 -7.09 -9.89
C TYR A 309 -10.37 -5.82 -10.49
N ALA A 310 -9.51 -5.91 -11.50
CA ALA A 310 -8.94 -4.74 -12.16
C ALA A 310 -10.03 -3.84 -12.77
N ALA A 311 -11.03 -4.42 -13.44
CA ALA A 311 -12.17 -3.67 -13.98
C ALA A 311 -12.97 -2.98 -12.86
N THR A 312 -13.27 -3.71 -11.78
CA THR A 312 -14.03 -3.19 -10.63
C THR A 312 -13.26 -2.06 -9.93
N ILE A 313 -11.96 -2.23 -9.72
CA ILE A 313 -11.09 -1.20 -9.15
C ILE A 313 -11.09 0.04 -10.03
N LEU A 314 -10.96 -0.10 -11.35
CA LEU A 314 -11.00 1.03 -12.29
C LEU A 314 -12.34 1.78 -12.22
N GLU A 315 -13.46 1.06 -12.25
CA GLU A 315 -14.80 1.64 -12.12
C GLU A 315 -14.92 2.41 -10.80
N MET A 316 -14.52 1.81 -9.68
CA MET A 316 -14.54 2.48 -8.39
C MET A 316 -13.65 3.73 -8.40
N LEU A 317 -12.43 3.65 -8.91
CA LEU A 317 -11.52 4.80 -8.95
C LEU A 317 -12.01 5.92 -9.86
N SER A 318 -12.84 5.64 -10.87
CA SER A 318 -13.40 6.66 -11.76
C SER A 318 -14.28 7.67 -11.03
N SER A 319 -14.90 7.29 -9.90
CA SER A 319 -15.78 8.16 -9.13
C SER A 319 -15.04 9.15 -8.22
N VAL A 320 -13.73 8.99 -8.02
CA VAL A 320 -12.91 9.84 -7.13
C VAL A 320 -12.41 11.08 -7.90
N PRO A 321 -12.92 12.30 -7.68
CA PRO A 321 -12.53 13.43 -8.53
C PRO A 321 -11.05 13.80 -8.37
N PRO A 322 -10.32 14.20 -9.44
CA PRO A 322 -8.93 14.66 -9.33
C PRO A 322 -8.74 15.86 -8.37
N ALA A 323 -9.78 16.68 -8.22
CA ALA A 323 -9.80 17.84 -7.31
C ALA A 323 -9.98 17.44 -5.83
N SER A 324 -10.33 16.18 -5.55
CA SER A 324 -10.50 15.70 -4.18
C SER A 324 -9.15 15.66 -3.45
N PRO A 325 -9.08 16.10 -2.18
CA PRO A 325 -7.86 15.94 -1.38
C PRO A 325 -7.50 14.47 -1.15
N LEU A 326 -8.46 13.56 -1.31
CA LEU A 326 -8.26 12.12 -1.16
C LEU A 326 -7.71 11.45 -2.41
N PHE A 327 -7.62 12.17 -3.54
CA PHE A 327 -7.23 11.60 -4.82
C PHE A 327 -5.85 10.93 -4.78
N LYS A 328 -4.88 11.54 -4.10
CA LYS A 328 -3.52 10.99 -3.92
C LYS A 328 -3.48 9.69 -3.12
N TYR A 329 -4.49 9.39 -2.30
CA TYR A 329 -4.55 8.13 -1.55
C TYR A 329 -5.06 6.97 -2.40
N THR A 330 -5.19 7.15 -3.72
CA THR A 330 -5.56 6.10 -4.66
C THR A 330 -4.38 5.63 -5.52
N THR A 331 -3.16 6.12 -5.27
CA THR A 331 -1.95 5.78 -6.03
C THR A 331 -1.72 4.27 -6.13
N CYS A 332 -1.70 3.56 -5.00
CA CYS A 332 -1.46 2.12 -5.04
C CYS A 332 -2.59 1.33 -5.76
N PRO A 333 -3.89 1.57 -5.50
CA PRO A 333 -4.96 0.94 -6.29
C PRO A 333 -4.87 1.19 -7.80
N VAL A 334 -4.58 2.44 -8.21
CA VAL A 334 -4.37 2.80 -9.62
C VAL A 334 -3.22 2.01 -10.21
N TRP A 335 -2.09 1.97 -9.50
CA TRP A 335 -0.90 1.24 -9.96
C TRP A 335 -1.17 -0.26 -10.08
N MET A 336 -1.83 -0.88 -9.10
CA MET A 336 -2.16 -2.30 -9.11
C MET A 336 -3.08 -2.68 -10.29
N THR A 337 -4.05 -1.82 -10.63
CA THR A 337 -4.86 -1.99 -11.85
C THR A 337 -3.99 -1.92 -13.11
N GLY A 338 -2.99 -1.03 -13.12
CA GLY A 338 -2.00 -0.93 -14.19
C GLY A 338 -1.18 -2.19 -14.39
N VAL A 339 -0.75 -2.84 -13.29
CA VAL A 339 0.00 -4.10 -13.34
C VAL A 339 -0.82 -5.19 -14.03
N GLU A 340 -2.10 -5.31 -13.66
CA GLU A 340 -2.97 -6.38 -14.17
C GLU A 340 -3.46 -6.14 -15.60
N THR A 341 -3.71 -4.89 -16.01
CA THR A 341 -4.40 -4.64 -17.27
C THR A 341 -3.53 -4.83 -18.53
N THR A 342 -4.09 -5.54 -19.52
CA THR A 342 -3.52 -5.68 -20.88
C THR A 342 -4.15 -4.73 -21.90
N LEU A 343 -5.31 -4.16 -21.58
CA LEU A 343 -6.11 -3.39 -22.53
C LEU A 343 -5.54 -1.98 -22.73
N PRO A 344 -5.27 -1.54 -23.99
CA PRO A 344 -4.67 -0.23 -24.26
C PRO A 344 -5.42 0.95 -23.64
N ASP A 345 -6.75 0.95 -23.68
CA ASP A 345 -7.58 2.03 -23.13
C ASP A 345 -7.44 2.13 -21.61
N ARG A 346 -7.34 0.99 -20.91
CA ARG A 346 -7.16 0.95 -19.46
C ARG A 346 -5.74 1.35 -19.06
N ARG A 347 -4.72 0.93 -19.82
CA ARG A 347 -3.34 1.40 -19.65
C ARG A 347 -3.26 2.91 -19.80
N ALA A 348 -3.90 3.47 -20.83
CA ALA A 348 -3.97 4.92 -21.04
C ALA A 348 -4.67 5.64 -19.89
N TRP A 349 -5.79 5.09 -19.40
CA TRP A 349 -6.50 5.62 -18.24
C TRP A 349 -5.64 5.65 -16.98
N VAL A 350 -4.90 4.57 -16.67
CA VAL A 350 -3.99 4.49 -15.52
C VAL A 350 -2.89 5.55 -15.62
N MET A 351 -2.26 5.70 -16.79
CA MET A 351 -1.22 6.70 -17.01
C MET A 351 -1.75 8.13 -16.84
N GLU A 352 -2.93 8.42 -17.38
CA GLU A 352 -3.56 9.73 -17.22
C GLU A 352 -3.84 10.03 -15.75
N ARG A 353 -4.30 9.02 -15.00
CA ARG A 353 -4.58 9.15 -13.57
C ARG A 353 -3.32 9.46 -12.75
N LEU A 354 -2.23 8.74 -13.00
CA LEU A 354 -0.94 8.97 -12.33
C LEU A 354 -0.36 10.34 -12.68
N ARG A 355 -0.47 10.78 -13.95
CA ARG A 355 -0.07 12.14 -14.36
C ARG A 355 -0.90 13.22 -13.66
N ALA A 356 -2.21 13.02 -13.53
CA ALA A 356 -3.06 13.94 -12.79
C ALA A 356 -2.65 14.05 -11.30
N MET A 357 -2.22 12.95 -10.68
CA MET A 357 -1.68 12.97 -9.31
C MET A 357 -0.37 13.77 -9.25
N MET A 358 0.51 13.63 -10.24
CA MET A 358 1.78 14.37 -10.30
C MET A 358 1.60 15.89 -10.36
N VAL A 359 0.51 16.38 -10.95
CA VAL A 359 0.20 17.83 -10.97
C VAL A 359 0.00 18.36 -9.54
N THR A 360 -0.64 17.56 -8.68
CA THR A 360 -0.97 17.94 -7.29
C THR A 360 0.16 17.61 -6.32
N CYS A 361 0.87 16.50 -6.56
CA CYS A 361 1.96 16.00 -5.74
C CYS A 361 3.07 15.50 -6.67
N PRO A 362 4.07 16.34 -7.02
CA PRO A 362 5.11 16.00 -7.99
C PRO A 362 6.16 15.07 -7.38
N TRP A 363 5.72 13.93 -6.87
CA TRP A 363 6.58 12.93 -6.27
C TRP A 363 7.28 12.12 -7.37
N GLY A 364 8.61 12.05 -7.33
CA GLY A 364 9.41 11.22 -8.22
C GLY A 364 8.94 9.77 -8.29
N MET A 365 8.38 9.23 -7.19
CA MET A 365 7.78 7.89 -7.17
C MET A 365 6.71 7.67 -8.25
N LEU A 366 5.91 8.67 -8.60
CA LEU A 366 4.84 8.52 -9.59
C LEU A 366 5.42 8.36 -11.00
N LYS A 367 6.54 9.03 -11.28
CA LYS A 367 7.29 8.85 -12.52
C LYS A 367 7.89 7.44 -12.56
N ALA A 368 8.55 7.02 -11.48
CA ALA A 368 9.11 5.67 -11.39
C ALA A 368 8.01 4.59 -11.54
N ALA A 369 6.84 4.78 -10.94
CA ALA A 369 5.68 3.90 -11.07
C ALA A 369 5.20 3.78 -12.52
N MET A 370 5.08 4.90 -13.24
CA MET A 370 4.71 4.92 -14.66
C MET A 370 5.75 4.26 -15.56
N ASP A 371 7.03 4.50 -15.32
CA ASP A 371 8.13 3.86 -16.05
C ASP A 371 8.07 2.33 -15.84
N THR A 372 7.90 1.90 -14.59
CA THR A 372 7.74 0.49 -14.22
C THR A 372 6.56 -0.16 -14.94
N LEU A 373 5.37 0.45 -14.92
CA LEU A 373 4.20 -0.06 -15.65
C LEU A 373 4.48 -0.25 -17.15
N THR A 374 5.20 0.70 -17.74
CA THR A 374 5.57 0.64 -19.16
C THR A 374 6.47 -0.56 -19.46
N GLU A 375 7.44 -0.86 -18.59
CA GLU A 375 8.28 -2.06 -18.72
C GLU A 375 7.49 -3.36 -18.54
N ILE A 376 6.56 -3.40 -17.57
CA ILE A 376 5.66 -4.54 -17.38
C ILE A 376 4.86 -4.80 -18.66
N TRP A 377 4.29 -3.76 -19.25
CA TRP A 377 3.50 -3.88 -20.48
C TRP A 377 4.33 -4.34 -21.67
N LYS A 378 5.55 -3.82 -21.85
CA LYS A 378 6.48 -4.29 -22.90
C LYS A 378 6.78 -5.78 -22.78
N LEU A 379 7.01 -6.28 -21.55
CA LEU A 379 7.24 -7.71 -21.34
C LEU A 379 6.04 -8.56 -21.75
N ARG A 380 4.83 -8.16 -21.34
CA ARG A 380 3.58 -8.88 -21.64
C ARG A 380 3.25 -8.84 -23.14
N ASP A 381 3.46 -7.70 -23.78
CA ASP A 381 3.18 -7.53 -25.21
C ASP A 381 4.17 -8.35 -26.06
N ALA A 382 5.44 -8.45 -25.65
CA ALA A 382 6.43 -9.30 -26.32
C ALA A 382 6.10 -10.80 -26.20
N GLU A 383 5.50 -11.22 -25.08
CA GLU A 383 5.05 -12.60 -24.87
C GLU A 383 3.84 -12.95 -25.73
N ALA A 384 2.85 -12.06 -25.81
CA ALA A 384 1.70 -12.22 -26.69
C ALA A 384 2.14 -12.35 -28.16
N ALA A 385 3.07 -11.49 -28.61
CA ALA A 385 3.61 -11.56 -29.97
C ALA A 385 4.37 -12.88 -30.24
N ALA A 386 5.16 -13.37 -29.28
CA ALA A 386 5.88 -14.63 -29.42
C ALA A 386 4.93 -15.85 -29.46
N ALA A 387 3.81 -15.81 -28.73
CA ALA A 387 2.78 -16.83 -28.77
C ALA A 387 2.07 -16.87 -30.14
N ASP A 388 1.72 -15.70 -30.69
CA ASP A 388 1.08 -15.58 -32.00
C ASP A 388 1.98 -16.09 -33.15
N GLU A 389 3.30 -15.84 -33.08
CA GLU A 389 4.27 -16.34 -34.06
C GLU A 389 4.43 -17.87 -34.00
N ALA A 390 4.41 -18.46 -32.80
CA ALA A 390 4.51 -19.91 -32.62
C ALA A 390 3.27 -20.65 -33.16
N ASP A 391 2.08 -20.09 -32.98
CA ASP A 391 0.84 -20.64 -33.52
C ASP A 391 0.73 -20.44 -35.04
N GLY A 392 1.26 -19.33 -35.57
CA GLY A 392 1.33 -19.05 -37.01
C GLY A 392 2.30 -19.97 -37.78
N ALA A 393 3.37 -20.45 -37.14
CA ALA A 393 4.35 -21.36 -37.75
C ALA A 393 3.90 -22.84 -37.79
N GLY A 394 2.85 -23.22 -37.05
CA GLY A 394 2.28 -24.57 -37.03
C GLY A 394 1.45 -24.96 -38.27
N GLY A 395 1.25 -24.05 -39.22
CA GLY A 395 0.37 -24.24 -40.39
C GLY A 395 0.97 -25.00 -41.58
N SER A 396 2.21 -25.51 -41.51
CA SER A 396 2.78 -26.30 -42.60
C SER A 396 3.67 -27.43 -42.08
N TYR A 397 3.06 -28.54 -41.68
CA TYR A 397 3.77 -29.82 -41.67
C TYR A 397 2.91 -30.92 -42.29
N VAL A 398 3.53 -31.56 -43.28
CA VAL A 398 2.99 -32.60 -44.15
C VAL A 398 2.70 -33.86 -43.34
N MET A 399 1.54 -34.46 -43.62
CA MET A 399 1.13 -35.80 -43.16
C MET A 399 2.23 -36.84 -43.39
N LEU A 400 2.70 -37.49 -42.32
CA LEU A 400 3.24 -38.85 -42.36
C LEU A 400 3.36 -39.45 -40.93
N GLY A 401 2.55 -40.48 -40.68
CA GLY A 401 2.89 -41.59 -39.77
C GLY A 401 2.32 -41.56 -38.35
N GLU A 402 1.34 -42.45 -38.10
CA GLU A 402 0.86 -42.86 -36.78
C GLU A 402 1.99 -43.46 -35.90
N ALA A 403 2.00 -43.15 -34.60
CA ALA A 403 1.79 -44.13 -33.52
C ALA A 403 2.16 -43.57 -32.12
N THR A 404 1.13 -43.51 -31.26
CA THR A 404 1.11 -43.92 -29.83
C THR A 404 2.21 -43.43 -28.87
N GLY A 405 1.79 -42.60 -27.92
CA GLY A 405 2.51 -42.36 -26.66
C GLY A 405 1.97 -41.12 -25.97
N GLY A 406 0.97 -41.29 -25.09
CA GLY A 406 0.39 -40.21 -24.31
C GLY A 406 1.42 -39.59 -23.38
N ALA A 407 2.01 -38.49 -23.82
CA ALA A 407 2.56 -37.48 -22.95
C ALA A 407 1.55 -36.34 -22.94
N GLU A 408 0.97 -36.05 -21.77
CA GLU A 408 0.29 -34.77 -21.57
C GLU A 408 1.22 -33.65 -22.05
N PRO A 409 0.70 -32.61 -22.72
CA PRO A 409 1.52 -31.48 -23.08
C PRO A 409 2.13 -30.90 -21.79
N PRO A 410 3.43 -30.57 -21.77
CA PRO A 410 4.01 -29.92 -20.60
C PRO A 410 3.17 -28.67 -20.32
N PHE A 411 2.68 -28.53 -19.08
CA PHE A 411 2.08 -27.29 -18.60
C PHE A 411 2.97 -26.14 -19.06
N ARG A 412 2.48 -25.34 -20.02
CA ARG A 412 3.21 -24.19 -20.57
C ARG A 412 3.09 -23.06 -19.54
N THR A 413 3.83 -23.19 -18.45
CA THR A 413 4.01 -22.17 -17.42
C THR A 413 5.01 -21.11 -17.87
N ASP A 414 4.83 -20.57 -19.07
CA ASP A 414 5.38 -19.25 -19.40
C ASP A 414 4.44 -18.23 -18.76
N ASN A 415 4.56 -18.10 -17.44
CA ASN A 415 3.75 -17.18 -16.67
C ASN A 415 4.45 -15.82 -16.68
N TRP A 416 3.91 -14.83 -17.38
CA TRP A 416 4.41 -13.45 -17.40
C TRP A 416 4.74 -12.90 -16.00
N LEU A 417 4.08 -13.38 -14.93
CA LEU A 417 4.39 -13.05 -13.53
C LEU A 417 5.79 -13.52 -13.12
N VAL A 418 6.28 -14.64 -13.63
CA VAL A 418 7.65 -15.13 -13.41
C VAL A 418 8.66 -14.22 -14.10
N ARG A 419 8.34 -13.65 -15.27
CA ARG A 419 9.19 -12.66 -15.95
C ARG A 419 9.10 -11.27 -15.33
N LEU A 420 7.93 -10.86 -14.86
CA LEU A 420 7.74 -9.66 -14.03
C LEU A 420 8.67 -9.70 -12.82
N ARG A 421 8.72 -10.87 -12.17
CA ARG A 421 9.62 -11.17 -11.05
C ARG A 421 11.10 -11.08 -11.43
N SER A 422 11.48 -11.16 -12.70
CA SER A 422 12.88 -10.93 -13.12
C SER A 422 13.24 -9.46 -13.35
N LEU A 423 12.26 -8.54 -13.34
CA LEU A 423 12.52 -7.11 -13.54
C LEU A 423 13.17 -6.49 -12.32
N ASP A 424 14.17 -5.65 -12.56
CA ASP A 424 14.79 -4.84 -11.52
C ASP A 424 13.96 -3.57 -11.28
N ILE A 425 12.98 -3.68 -10.40
CA ILE A 425 12.08 -2.58 -10.04
C ILE A 425 12.52 -2.03 -8.68
N ASP A 426 13.31 -0.96 -8.73
CA ASP A 426 13.71 -0.21 -7.53
C ASP A 426 12.88 1.07 -7.41
N CYS A 427 11.59 0.93 -7.14
CA CYS A 427 10.73 2.07 -6.78
C CYS A 427 9.80 1.75 -5.61
N LEU A 428 9.56 2.72 -4.73
CA LEU A 428 8.53 2.63 -3.69
C LEU A 428 7.27 3.37 -4.14
N ILE A 429 6.11 2.72 -4.09
CA ILE A 429 4.82 3.27 -4.50
C ILE A 429 3.92 3.30 -3.27
N VAL A 430 3.55 4.51 -2.86
CA VAL A 430 2.90 4.80 -1.57
C VAL A 430 1.54 5.43 -1.85
#